data_AF-A0A962ACU0-F1
#
_entry.id   AF-A0A962ACU0-F1
#
_cell.length_a   1.000
_cell.length_b   1.000
_cell.length_c   1.000
_cell.angle_alpha   90.00
_cell.angle_beta   90.00
_cell.angle_gamma   90.00
#
_symmetry.space_group_name_H-M   'P 1'
#
loop_
_entity.id
_entity.type
_entity.pdbx_description
1 polymer ?
#
loop_
_entity_poly.entity_id
_entity_poly.type
_entity_poly.pdbx_seq_one_letter_code
_entity_poly.pdbx_strand_id
1 'polypeptide(L)'
;MDEDHARLEQAIEQAAEAPEAELPALHADLARELAAHFAREEDLMRVHDFPGLHCHMAQHRLIVEEARRPVAGGGAELRRHIGVHIAQLVESHVLTLDSITAAFIRGEFSPANFDNLRLPIEPAPR
;
A
#
# COMPACT_ATOMS: atom_id res chain seq x y z
N MET A 1 -7.35 -8.17 -3.43
CA MET A 1 -6.33 -7.44 -4.22
C MET A 1 -7.01 -6.59 -5.27
N ASP A 2 -7.38 -7.09 -6.47
CA ASP A 2 -8.02 -6.25 -7.51
C ASP A 2 -9.29 -5.51 -7.04
N GLU A 3 -10.21 -6.23 -6.38
CA GLU A 3 -11.42 -5.59 -5.82
C GLU A 3 -11.10 -4.58 -4.72
N ASP A 4 -10.02 -4.79 -3.96
CA ASP A 4 -9.60 -3.86 -2.92
C ASP A 4 -8.98 -2.60 -3.54
N HIS A 5 -8.17 -2.75 -4.58
CA HIS A 5 -7.56 -1.63 -5.31
C HIS A 5 -8.64 -0.77 -5.97
N ALA A 6 -9.64 -1.39 -6.60
CA ALA A 6 -10.77 -0.67 -7.18
C ALA A 6 -11.57 0.14 -6.13
N ARG A 7 -11.73 -0.39 -4.90
CA ARG A 7 -12.36 0.36 -3.80
C ARG A 7 -11.52 1.54 -3.34
N LEU A 8 -10.19 1.39 -3.30
CA LEU A 8 -9.26 2.47 -2.95
C LEU A 8 -9.25 3.57 -4.02
N GLU A 9 -9.19 3.20 -5.30
CA GLU A 9 -9.31 4.14 -6.41
C GLU A 9 -10.62 4.92 -6.33
N GLN A 10 -11.74 4.24 -6.11
CA GLN A 10 -13.04 4.89 -5.95
C GLN A 10 -13.07 5.88 -4.78
N ALA A 11 -12.48 5.52 -3.63
CA ALA A 11 -12.41 6.42 -2.47
C ALA A 11 -11.52 7.65 -2.75
N ILE A 12 -10.44 7.48 -3.51
CA ILE A 12 -9.55 8.57 -3.92
C ILE A 12 -10.27 9.50 -4.91
N GLU A 13 -10.98 8.94 -5.90
CA GLU A 13 -11.75 9.70 -6.89
C GLU A 13 -12.87 10.52 -6.24
N GLN A 14 -13.57 9.94 -5.25
CA GLN A 14 -14.62 10.64 -4.49
C GLN A 14 -14.12 11.94 -3.85
N ALA A 15 -12.86 12.00 -3.40
CA ALA A 15 -12.31 13.21 -2.80
C ALA A 15 -12.21 14.39 -3.78
N ALA A 16 -12.12 14.13 -5.10
CA ALA A 16 -12.06 15.19 -6.11
C ALA A 16 -13.35 16.01 -6.16
N GLU A 17 -14.50 15.35 -5.97
CA GLU A 17 -15.83 15.95 -6.11
C GLU A 17 -16.51 16.25 -4.77
N ALA A 18 -16.04 15.64 -3.67
CA ALA A 18 -16.65 15.79 -2.36
C ALA A 18 -16.63 17.25 -1.84
N PRO A 19 -17.69 17.69 -1.14
CA PRO A 19 -17.70 18.94 -0.39
C PRO A 19 -16.54 19.02 0.59
N GLU A 20 -15.96 20.21 0.78
CA GLU A 20 -14.78 20.36 1.66
C GLU A 20 -15.05 19.92 3.10
N ALA A 21 -16.28 20.05 3.58
CA ALA A 21 -16.70 19.61 4.91
C ALA A 21 -16.67 18.08 5.09
N GLU A 22 -16.75 17.32 3.99
CA GLU A 22 -16.76 15.84 4.00
C GLU A 22 -15.35 15.26 3.83
N LEU A 23 -14.39 16.02 3.29
CA LEU A 23 -13.03 15.57 3.06
C LEU A 23 -12.33 14.99 4.29
N PRO A 24 -12.47 15.53 5.52
CA PRO A 24 -11.85 14.92 6.70
C PRO A 24 -12.37 13.51 7.01
N ALA A 25 -13.67 13.28 6.80
CA ALA A 25 -14.28 11.98 6.99
C ALA A 25 -13.80 10.99 5.92
N LEU A 26 -13.79 11.41 4.65
CA LEU A 26 -13.26 10.61 3.54
C LEU A 26 -11.79 10.25 3.74
N HIS A 27 -10.96 11.20 4.21
CA HIS A 27 -9.56 10.95 4.52
C HIS A 27 -9.38 9.88 5.59
N ALA A 28 -10.15 9.98 6.69
CA ALA A 28 -10.12 9.00 7.77
C ALA A 28 -10.59 7.61 7.31
N ASP A 29 -11.63 7.56 6.47
CA ASP A 29 -12.15 6.32 5.90
C ASP A 29 -11.16 5.68 4.92
N LEU A 30 -10.49 6.47 4.07
CA LEU A 30 -9.44 5.99 3.18
C LEU A 30 -8.28 5.39 3.95
N ALA A 31 -7.79 6.06 5.01
CA ALA A 31 -6.73 5.52 5.86
C ALA A 31 -7.12 4.22 6.57
N ARG A 32 -8.41 4.05 6.92
CA ARG A 32 -8.94 2.81 7.48
C ARG A 32 -9.00 1.70 6.43
N GLU A 33 -9.47 2.00 5.22
CA GLU A 33 -9.56 1.01 4.15
C GLU A 33 -8.18 0.55 3.67
N LEU A 34 -7.20 1.47 3.55
CA LEU A 34 -5.82 1.13 3.24
C LEU A 34 -5.25 0.13 4.26
N ALA A 35 -5.40 0.42 5.55
CA ALA A 35 -4.93 -0.48 6.61
C ALA A 35 -5.63 -1.85 6.56
N ALA A 36 -6.93 -1.87 6.26
CA ALA A 36 -7.69 -3.11 6.17
C ALA A 36 -7.30 -3.94 4.93
N HIS A 37 -7.08 -3.30 3.79
CA HIS A 37 -6.60 -3.92 2.56
C HIS A 37 -5.21 -4.55 2.76
N PHE A 38 -4.26 -3.78 3.27
CA PHE A 38 -2.90 -4.27 3.54
C PHE A 38 -2.88 -5.44 4.52
N ALA A 39 -3.75 -5.44 5.55
CA ALA A 39 -3.87 -6.60 6.45
C ALA A 39 -4.30 -7.89 5.71
N ARG A 40 -5.27 -7.78 4.78
CA ARG A 40 -5.71 -8.92 3.95
C ARG A 40 -4.60 -9.42 3.03
N GLU A 41 -3.84 -8.50 2.44
CA GLU A 41 -2.70 -8.86 1.58
C GLU A 41 -1.57 -9.51 2.37
N GLU A 42 -1.26 -9.02 3.56
CA GLU A 42 -0.25 -9.64 4.42
C GLU A 42 -0.62 -11.06 4.82
N ASP A 43 -1.90 -11.31 5.12
CA ASP A 43 -2.38 -12.66 5.39
C ASP A 43 -2.25 -13.56 4.16
N LEU A 44 -2.57 -13.05 2.97
CA LEU A 44 -2.36 -13.77 1.71
C LEU A 44 -0.88 -14.09 1.47
N MET A 45 0.01 -13.12 1.66
CA MET A 45 1.46 -13.30 1.54
C MET A 45 1.99 -14.35 2.53
N ARG A 46 1.48 -14.37 3.78
CA ARG A 46 1.83 -15.40 4.78
C ARG A 46 1.38 -16.79 4.34
N VAL A 47 0.16 -16.93 3.82
CA VAL A 47 -0.38 -18.21 3.35
C VAL A 47 0.46 -18.80 2.21
N HIS A 48 1.04 -17.94 1.37
CA HIS A 48 1.85 -18.36 0.22
C HIS A 48 3.37 -18.39 0.50
N ASP A 49 3.80 -18.15 1.74
CA ASP A 49 5.23 -18.05 2.10
C ASP A 49 6.02 -17.06 1.21
N PHE A 50 5.41 -15.91 0.90
CA PHE A 50 6.02 -14.92 0.01
C PHE A 50 7.37 -14.41 0.55
N PRO A 51 8.48 -14.57 -0.19
CA PRO A 51 9.82 -14.23 0.33
C PRO A 51 10.02 -12.75 0.67
N GLY A 52 9.27 -11.85 0.02
CA GLY A 52 9.34 -10.40 0.20
C GLY A 52 8.45 -9.84 1.32
N LEU A 53 7.82 -10.68 2.15
CA LEU A 53 6.83 -10.24 3.14
C LEU A 53 7.31 -9.06 4.01
N HIS A 54 8.52 -9.14 4.56
CA HIS A 54 9.00 -8.12 5.50
C HIS A 54 9.20 -6.73 4.88
N CYS A 55 9.78 -6.65 3.66
CA CYS A 55 9.96 -5.36 2.99
C CYS A 55 8.62 -4.80 2.51
N HIS A 56 7.72 -5.68 2.07
CA HIS A 56 6.36 -5.31 1.66
C HIS A 56 5.58 -4.70 2.84
N MET A 57 5.56 -5.37 4.00
CA MET A 57 4.93 -4.86 5.24
C MET A 57 5.50 -3.50 5.70
N ALA A 58 6.78 -3.24 5.48
CA ALA A 58 7.36 -1.95 5.84
C ALA A 58 6.80 -0.81 4.98
N GLN A 59 6.57 -1.09 3.69
CA GLN A 59 6.00 -0.14 2.73
C GLN A 59 4.52 0.14 3.05
N HIS A 60 3.73 -0.90 3.39
CA HIS A 60 2.37 -0.74 3.91
C HIS A 60 2.28 0.24 5.08
N ARG A 61 3.16 0.06 6.10
CA ARG A 61 3.16 0.92 7.28
C ARG A 61 3.41 2.38 6.93
N LEU A 62 4.38 2.63 6.05
CA LEU A 62 4.70 3.98 5.58
C LEU A 62 3.50 4.62 4.88
N ILE A 63 2.84 3.91 3.97
CA ILE A 63 1.65 4.43 3.26
C ILE A 63 0.51 4.73 4.25
N VAL A 64 0.26 3.84 5.21
CA VAL A 64 -0.78 4.05 6.23
C VAL A 64 -0.44 5.24 7.14
N GLU A 65 0.83 5.42 7.49
CA GLU A 65 1.29 6.58 8.28
C GLU A 65 1.09 7.90 7.53
N GLU A 66 1.46 7.95 6.24
CA GLU A 66 1.22 9.14 5.41
C GLU A 66 -0.28 9.40 5.19
N ALA A 67 -1.10 8.36 5.03
CA ALA A 67 -2.55 8.48 4.93
C ALA A 67 -3.21 8.92 6.25
N ARG A 68 -2.57 8.72 7.40
CA ARG A 68 -3.07 9.20 8.71
C ARG A 68 -2.53 10.58 9.08
N ARG A 69 -1.57 11.09 8.31
CA ARG A 69 -0.87 12.33 8.63
C ARG A 69 -1.86 13.50 8.63
N PRO A 70 -1.92 14.31 9.69
CA PRO A 70 -2.72 15.53 9.68
C PRO A 70 -2.21 16.49 8.60
N VAL A 71 -3.13 16.99 7.78
CA VAL A 71 -2.83 18.02 6.78
C VAL A 71 -3.15 19.38 7.38
N ALA A 72 -2.14 20.23 7.55
CA ALA A 72 -2.27 21.53 8.23
C ALA A 72 -2.95 22.63 7.38
N GLY A 73 -3.63 22.27 6.29
CA GLY A 73 -4.27 23.18 5.35
C GLY A 73 -5.81 23.09 5.35
N GLY A 74 -6.45 23.93 4.53
CA GLY A 74 -7.89 23.86 4.29
C GLY A 74 -8.29 22.72 3.34
N GLY A 75 -9.57 22.66 2.96
CA GLY A 75 -10.12 21.59 2.12
C GLY A 75 -9.37 21.37 0.81
N ALA A 76 -8.92 22.42 0.13
CA ALA A 76 -8.12 22.32 -1.08
C ALA A 76 -6.79 21.56 -0.90
N GLU A 77 -6.11 21.73 0.23
CA GLU A 77 -4.85 21.03 0.51
C GLU A 77 -5.11 19.58 0.88
N LEU A 78 -6.15 19.30 1.66
CA LEU A 78 -6.56 17.92 1.97
C LEU A 78 -7.00 17.17 0.70
N ARG A 79 -7.72 17.83 -0.21
CA ARG A 79 -8.09 17.26 -1.51
C ARG A 79 -6.85 16.92 -2.34
N ARG A 80 -5.86 17.81 -2.39
CA ARG A 80 -4.58 17.55 -3.07
C ARG A 80 -3.81 16.40 -2.42
N HIS A 81 -3.77 16.35 -1.09
CA HIS A 81 -3.14 15.27 -0.35
C HIS A 81 -3.74 13.92 -0.73
N ILE A 82 -5.07 13.79 -0.73
CA ILE A 82 -5.75 12.56 -1.12
C ILE A 82 -5.54 12.25 -2.61
N GLY A 83 -5.96 13.16 -3.49
CA GLY A 83 -6.05 12.92 -4.93
C GLY A 83 -4.73 12.95 -5.69
N VAL A 84 -3.64 13.38 -5.05
CA VAL A 84 -2.31 13.38 -5.66
C VAL A 84 -1.33 12.57 -4.82
N HIS A 85 -1.10 12.95 -3.56
CA HIS A 85 -0.03 12.35 -2.78
C HIS A 85 -0.34 10.89 -2.40
N ILE A 86 -1.50 10.64 -1.79
CA ILE A 86 -1.91 9.28 -1.43
C ILE A 86 -2.16 8.45 -2.69
N ALA A 87 -2.80 9.02 -3.72
CA ALA A 87 -2.99 8.36 -5.00
C ALA A 87 -1.67 7.83 -5.61
N GLN A 88 -0.64 8.67 -5.67
CA GLN A 88 0.67 8.28 -6.21
C GLN A 88 1.36 7.20 -5.37
N LEU A 89 1.24 7.24 -4.04
CA LEU A 89 1.80 6.21 -3.18
C LEU A 89 1.14 4.86 -3.41
N VAL A 90 -0.18 4.83 -3.51
CA VAL A 90 -0.97 3.60 -3.77
C VAL A 90 -0.67 3.07 -5.16
N GLU A 91 -0.73 3.90 -6.20
CA GLU A 91 -0.45 3.50 -7.58
C GLU A 91 0.98 2.92 -7.71
N SER A 92 1.96 3.60 -7.12
CA SER A 92 3.35 3.12 -7.15
C SER A 92 3.51 1.78 -6.44
N HIS A 93 2.81 1.56 -5.32
CA HIS A 93 2.82 0.30 -4.59
C HIS A 93 2.26 -0.85 -5.44
N VAL A 94 1.07 -0.64 -6.01
CA VAL A 94 0.35 -1.62 -6.84
C VAL A 94 1.16 -2.03 -8.07
N LEU A 95 1.71 -1.04 -8.79
CA LEU A 95 2.48 -1.28 -10.02
C LEU A 95 3.85 -1.94 -9.76
N THR A 96 4.30 -2.01 -8.50
CA THR A 96 5.62 -2.56 -8.16
C THR A 96 5.51 -3.79 -7.26
N LEU A 97 5.17 -3.60 -5.99
CA LEU A 97 5.21 -4.65 -4.98
C LEU A 97 4.07 -5.64 -5.15
N ASP A 98 2.83 -5.18 -5.35
CA ASP A 98 1.67 -6.06 -5.48
C ASP A 98 1.75 -6.86 -6.78
N SER A 99 2.25 -6.23 -7.85
CA SER A 99 2.52 -6.90 -9.12
C SER A 99 3.50 -8.07 -8.95
N ILE A 100 4.54 -7.92 -8.13
CA ILE A 100 5.49 -9.00 -7.79
C ILE A 100 4.81 -10.06 -6.92
N THR A 101 4.04 -9.66 -5.90
CA THR A 101 3.28 -10.57 -5.03
C THR A 101 2.32 -11.42 -5.85
N ALA A 102 1.55 -10.80 -6.74
CA ALA A 102 0.57 -11.45 -7.59
C ALA A 102 1.24 -12.41 -8.58
N ALA A 103 2.36 -12.02 -9.21
CA ALA A 103 3.14 -12.89 -10.09
C ALA A 103 3.65 -14.13 -9.34
N PHE A 104 4.13 -13.97 -8.11
CA PHE A 104 4.54 -15.10 -7.27
C PHE A 104 3.38 -16.03 -6.92
N ILE A 105 2.23 -15.48 -6.48
CA ILE A 105 1.05 -16.28 -6.13
C ILE A 105 0.50 -17.05 -7.34
N ARG A 106 0.56 -16.47 -8.54
CA ARG A 106 0.19 -17.15 -9.80
C ARG A 106 1.23 -18.17 -10.27
N GLY A 107 2.40 -18.26 -9.62
CA GLY A 107 3.48 -19.17 -9.98
C GLY A 107 4.33 -18.71 -11.16
N GLU A 108 4.22 -17.44 -11.57
CA GLU A 108 5.09 -16.81 -12.58
C GLU A 108 6.50 -16.57 -12.01
N PHE A 109 6.56 -16.30 -10.70
CA PHE A 109 7.79 -16.30 -9.92
C PHE A 109 7.81 -17.43 -8.89
N SER A 110 9.03 -17.85 -8.57
CA SER A 110 9.36 -18.87 -7.57
C SER A 110 10.29 -18.29 -6.51
N PRO A 111 10.50 -18.97 -5.37
CA PRO A 111 11.44 -18.49 -4.35
C PRO A 111 12.85 -18.22 -4.90
N ALA A 112 13.30 -18.99 -5.89
CA ALA A 112 14.61 -18.82 -6.52
C ALA A 112 14.79 -17.44 -7.19
N ASN A 113 13.70 -16.80 -7.59
CA ASN A 113 13.75 -15.44 -8.15
C ASN A 113 14.18 -14.39 -7.10
N PHE A 114 14.09 -14.71 -5.81
CA PHE A 114 14.42 -13.82 -4.69
C PHE A 114 15.78 -14.12 -4.05
N ASP A 115 16.48 -15.18 -4.47
CA ASP A 115 17.72 -15.63 -3.83
C ASP A 115 18.82 -14.56 -3.85
N ASN A 116 18.88 -13.76 -4.92
CA ASN A 116 19.86 -12.68 -5.07
C ASN A 116 19.42 -11.34 -4.45
N LEU A 117 18.21 -11.26 -3.88
CA LEU A 117 17.70 -10.07 -3.19
C LEU A 117 18.04 -10.08 -1.69
N ARG A 118 18.50 -11.22 -1.17
CA ARG A 118 19.06 -11.31 0.18
C ARG A 118 20.51 -10.87 0.13
N LEU A 119 20.87 -9.88 0.94
CA LEU A 119 22.28 -9.62 1.24
C LEU A 119 22.88 -10.92 1.80
N PRO A 120 24.09 -11.33 1.36
CA PRO A 120 24.75 -12.48 1.96
C PRO A 120 24.84 -12.22 3.46
N ILE A 121 24.35 -13.18 4.26
CA ILE A 121 24.56 -13.13 5.71
C ILE A 121 26.07 -13.23 5.91
N GLU A 122 26.70 -12.12 6.31
CA GLU A 122 28.10 -12.16 6.71
C GLU A 122 28.23 -13.19 7.84
N PRO A 123 29.16 -14.16 7.72
CA PRO A 123 29.38 -15.11 8.80
C PRO A 123 29.79 -14.34 10.05
N ALA A 124 29.24 -14.73 11.19
CA ALA A 124 29.60 -14.15 12.47
C ALA A 124 31.13 -14.15 12.65
N PRO A 125 31.74 -13.07 13.16
CA PRO A 125 33.18 -13.02 13.39
C PRO A 125 33.60 -14.18 14.30
N ARG A 126 34.64 -14.90 13.88
CA ARG A 126 35.23 -16.03 14.60
C ARG A 126 35.92 -15.60 15.89
#